data_AF-A0A392P5W4-F1
#
_entry.id   AF-A0A392P5W4-F1
#
_cell.length_a   1.000
_cell.length_b   1.000
_cell.length_c   1.000
_cell.angle_alpha   90.00
_cell.angle_beta   90.00
_cell.angle_gamma   90.00
#
_symmetry.space_group_name_H-M   'P 1'
#
loop_
_entity.id
_entity.type
_entity.pdbx_description
1 polymer ?
#
loop_
_entity_poly.entity_id
_entity_poly.type
_entity_poly.pdbx_seq_one_letter_code
_entity_poly.pdbx_strand_id
1 'polypeptide(L)' 'EAIAGKCNVVCISKDDRNPHPSDKDLPNADFVCYCFFDVGQLKILDKIDDKIAGVEGMPSYLF' A
#
# COMPACT_ATOMS: atom_id res chain seq x y z
N GLU A 1 11.43 22.56 4.14
CA GLU A 1 11.30 21.81 2.88
C GLU A 1 11.00 20.35 3.24
N ALA A 2 9.92 19.74 2.73
CA ALA A 2 9.45 18.42 3.22
C ALA A 2 9.14 17.41 2.10
N ILE A 3 9.21 17.82 0.83
CA ILE A 3 8.91 16.95 -0.32
C ILE A 3 10.22 16.69 -1.06
N ALA A 4 10.63 15.42 -1.14
CA ALA A 4 11.87 15.01 -1.82
C ALA A 4 11.70 14.77 -3.33
N GLY A 5 10.46 14.59 -3.81
CA GLY A 5 10.15 14.30 -5.21
C GLY A 5 8.93 13.40 -5.37
N LYS A 6 8.54 13.12 -6.62
CA LYS A 6 7.53 12.10 -6.93
C LYS A 6 8.20 10.72 -6.98
N CYS A 7 7.53 9.70 -6.49
CA CYS A 7 7.91 8.31 -6.66
C CYS A 7 6.70 7.45 -7.04
N ASN A 8 6.96 6.26 -7.58
CA ASN A 8 5.98 5.23 -7.89
C ASN A 8 6.09 4.10 -6.86
N VAL A 9 5.00 3.83 -6.13
CA VAL A 9 4.94 2.77 -5.12
C VAL A 9 3.91 1.74 -5.56
N VAL A 10 4.34 0.49 -5.72
CA VAL A 10 3.46 -0.60 -6.14
C VAL A 10 3.16 -1.53 -4.96
N CYS A 11 1.88 -1.84 -4.76
CA CYS A 11 1.47 -2.81 -3.76
C CYS A 11 1.50 -4.24 -4.33
N ILE A 12 2.19 -5.13 -3.62
CA ILE A 12 2.29 -6.57 -3.92
C ILE A 12 1.75 -7.43 -2.77
N SER A 13 0.99 -6.83 -1.85
CA SER A 13 0.33 -7.55 -0.76
C SER A 13 -0.60 -8.62 -1.32
N LYS A 14 -0.70 -9.78 -0.65
CA LYS A 14 -1.67 -10.83 -0.97
C LYS A 14 -3.09 -10.53 -0.48
N ASP A 15 -3.40 -9.24 -0.31
CA ASP A 15 -4.74 -8.81 0.06
C ASP A 15 -5.60 -8.79 -1.19
N ASP A 16 -6.58 -9.69 -1.27
CA ASP A 16 -7.42 -9.85 -2.47
C ASP A 16 -8.30 -8.62 -2.76
N ARG A 17 -8.42 -7.70 -1.80
CA ARG A 17 -9.08 -6.40 -2.00
C ARG A 17 -8.21 -5.43 -2.81
N ASN A 18 -6.90 -5.70 -2.89
CA ASN A 18 -6.02 -4.95 -3.77
C ASN A 18 -6.09 -5.50 -5.20
N PRO A 19 -6.19 -4.61 -6.20
CA PRO A 19 -5.99 -4.99 -7.57
C PRO A 19 -4.57 -5.49 -7.74
N HIS A 20 -4.43 -6.59 -8.49
CA HIS A 20 -3.12 -7.10 -8.79
C HIS A 20 -2.38 -6.13 -9.72
N PRO A 21 -1.10 -5.82 -9.43
CA PRO A 21 -0.29 -5.02 -10.32
C PRO A 21 -0.16 -5.71 -11.68
N SER A 22 -0.18 -4.92 -12.74
CA SER A 22 0.08 -5.41 -14.08
C SER A 22 1.56 -5.74 -14.27
N ASP A 23 1.87 -6.52 -15.31
CA ASP A 23 3.26 -6.88 -15.66
C ASP A 23 4.15 -5.65 -15.92
N LYS A 24 3.56 -4.50 -16.21
CA LYS A 24 4.26 -3.23 -16.46
C LYS A 24 4.44 -2.39 -15.19
N ASP A 25 3.69 -2.64 -14.13
CA ASP A 25 3.75 -1.80 -12.93
C ASP A 25 5.00 -2.08 -12.11
N LEU A 26 5.33 -3.37 -11.94
CA LEU A 26 6.52 -3.81 -11.19
C LEU A 26 7.85 -3.27 -11.74
N PRO A 27 8.13 -3.35 -13.07
CA PRO A 27 9.36 -2.80 -13.64
C PRO A 27 9.48 -1.28 -13.52
N ASN A 28 8.37 -0.57 -13.35
CA ASN A 28 8.33 0.90 -13.26
C ASN A 28 8.23 1.41 -11.81
N ALA A 29 8.26 0.52 -10.82
CA ALA A 29 8.14 0.88 -9.41
C ALA A 29 9.48 1.38 -8.85
N ASP A 30 9.47 2.50 -8.15
CA ASP A 30 10.60 2.93 -7.33
C ASP A 30 10.64 2.14 -6.01
N PHE A 31 9.46 1.79 -5.49
CA PHE A 31 9.31 1.05 -4.24
C PHE A 31 8.16 0.04 -4.32
N VAL A 32 8.23 -1.00 -3.48
CA VAL A 32 7.16 -1.97 -3.32
C VAL A 32 6.72 -2.07 -1.86
N CYS A 33 5.42 -2.31 -1.64
CA CYS A 33 4.89 -2.63 -0.32
C CYS A 33 4.21 -4.01 -0.31
N TYR A 34 4.56 -4.84 0.67
CA TYR A 34 4.04 -6.21 0.82
C TYR A 34 3.14 -6.37 2.05
N CYS A 35 3.44 -5.64 3.12
CA CYS A 35 2.73 -5.71 4.39
C CYS A 35 2.46 -4.30 4.92
N PHE A 36 1.55 -4.24 5.89
CA PHE A 36 1.14 -3.00 6.54
C PHE A 36 1.73 -2.95 7.95
N PHE A 37 1.94 -1.74 8.45
CA PHE A 37 2.41 -1.53 9.82
C PHE A 37 1.39 -0.68 10.57
N ASP A 38 0.77 -1.27 11.58
CA ASP A 38 -0.10 -0.56 12.50
C ASP A 38 0.77 0.17 13.53
N VAL A 39 0.76 1.50 13.46
CA VAL A 39 1.53 2.36 14.37
C VAL A 39 0.96 2.35 15.80
N GLY A 40 -0.36 2.20 15.95
CA GLY A 40 -1.00 2.14 17.26
C GLY A 40 -0.68 0.84 18.01
N GLN A 41 -0.56 -0.27 17.28
CA GLN A 41 -0.26 -1.59 17.85
C GLN A 41 1.22 -1.98 17.76
N LEU A 42 2.03 -1.21 17.03
CA LEU A 42 3.43 -1.51 16.71
C LEU A 42 3.61 -2.89 16.07
N LYS A 43 2.75 -3.22 15.10
CA LYS A 43 2.65 -4.58 14.55
C LYS A 43 2.61 -4.59 13.02
N ILE A 44 3.27 -5.60 12.44
CA ILE A 44 3.16 -5.92 11.02
C ILE A 44 1.90 -6.75 10.76
N LEU A 45 1.11 -6.35 9.77
CA LEU A 45 -0.12 -6.99 9.34
C LEU A 45 -0.01 -7.40 7.87
N ASP A 46 -0.46 -8.61 7.55
CA ASP A 46 -0.48 -9.13 6.19
C ASP A 46 -1.64 -8.56 5.34
N LYS A 47 -2.66 -8.02 6.01
CA LYS A 47 -3.86 -7.44 5.38
C LYS A 47 -4.20 -6.12 6.06
N ILE A 48 -4.79 -5.21 5.28
CA ILE A 48 -5.35 -3.97 5.81
C ILE A 48 -6.58 -4.30 6.67
N ASP A 49 -6.80 -3.60 7.79
CA ASP A 49 -8.09 -3.72 8.48
C ASP A 49 -9.19 -3.02 7.65
N ASP A 50 -10.46 -3.41 7.77
CA ASP A 50 -11.54 -2.79 7.01
C ASP A 50 -11.66 -1.27 7.28
N LYS A 51 -11.08 -0.81 8.39
CA LYS A 51 -10.98 0.61 8.74
C LYS A 51 -9.53 1.00 8.99
N ILE A 52 -9.00 1.92 8.18
CA ILE A 52 -7.72 2.58 8.43
C ILE A 52 -8.01 3.96 9.01
N ALA A 53 -7.55 4.22 10.23
CA ALA A 53 -7.69 5.53 10.88
C ALA A 53 -9.13 6.08 10.89
N GLY A 54 -10.15 5.20 10.99
CA GLY A 54 -11.57 5.57 10.97
C GLY A 54 -12.16 5.86 9.59
N VAL A 55 -11.37 5.71 8.52
CA VAL A 55 -11.80 5.76 7.13
C VAL A 55 -11.98 4.32 6.63
N GLU A 56 -13.08 4.05 5.92
CA GLU A 56 -13.25 2.77 5.22
C GLU A 56 -12.09 2.60 4.23
N GLY A 57 -11.47 1.42 4.22
CA GLY A 57 -10.33 1.15 3.35
C GLY A 57 -10.67 1.47 1.89
N MET A 58 -10.11 2.57 1.37
CA MET A 58 -10.22 2.89 -0.05
C MET A 58 -9.39 1.87 -0.83
N PRO A 59 -9.93 1.31 -1.94
CA PRO A 59 -9.14 0.44 -2.80
C PRO A 59 -7.93 1.22 -3.32
N SER A 60 -6.78 0.55 -3.40
CA SER A 60 -5.45 1.14 -3.67
C SER A 60 -5.28 1.86 -5.01
N TYR A 61 -6.32 1.99 -5.83
CA TYR A 61 -6.35 2.84 -7.02
C TYR A 61 -6.29 4.35 -6.72
N LEU A 62 -6.31 4.76 -5.45
CA LEU A 62 -6.23 6.17 -5.03
C LEU A 62 -4.87 6.60 -4.44
N PHE A 63 -3.86 5.72 -4.47
CA PHE A 63 -2.48 6.06 -4.08
C PHE A 63 -1.57 6.20 -5.30
#